data_AF-A0A974B2M7-F1
#
_entry.id   AF-A0A974B2M7-F1
#
_cell.length_a   1.000
_cell.length_b   1.000
_cell.length_c   1.000
_cell.angle_alpha   90.00
_cell.angle_beta   90.00
_cell.angle_gamma   90.00
#
_symmetry.space_group_name_H-M   'P 1'
#
loop_
_entity.id
_entity.type
_entity.pdbx_description
1 polymer ?
#
loop_
_entity_poly.entity_id
_entity_poly.type
_entity_poly.pdbx_seq_one_letter_code
_entity_poly.pdbx_strand_id
1 'polypeptide(L)'
;FRETPLRDLATMTPDQACRHPNWSMGRKISVDSATMMNKGLEYIEARWLFNASASQMEVLIHPQSVIHSMVRYQDGSVLAQLGEPDMRTPIAHTMAWPNRVNSGVKPLDFCKLSALTFAAPDYDRYPCLKLAMEAFEQGQAATTALNAANEITVAAFLAQQI
;
A
#
# COMPACT_ATOMS: atom_id res chain seq x y z
N PHE A 1 9.38 1.93 -9.19
CA PHE A 1 10.33 0.80 -9.15
C PHE A 1 9.76 -0.55 -9.57
N ARG A 2 8.44 -0.71 -9.77
CA ARG A 2 7.82 -2.01 -10.09
C ARG A 2 8.44 -2.73 -11.30
N GLU A 3 8.62 -2.01 -12.40
CA GLU A 3 9.17 -2.57 -13.65
C GLU A 3 10.70 -2.39 -13.79
N THR A 4 11.35 -1.77 -12.81
CA THR A 4 12.80 -1.50 -12.86
C THR A 4 13.56 -2.82 -12.68
N PRO A 5 14.57 -3.18 -13.49
CA PRO A 5 15.35 -4.40 -13.24
C PRO A 5 15.96 -4.41 -11.83
N LEU A 6 16.00 -5.57 -11.16
CA LEU A 6 16.50 -5.69 -9.77
C LEU A 6 17.90 -5.09 -9.59
N ARG A 7 18.80 -5.35 -10.55
CA ARG A 7 20.17 -4.82 -10.56
C ARG A 7 20.26 -3.29 -10.57
N ASP A 8 19.22 -2.62 -11.06
CA ASP A 8 19.19 -1.16 -11.19
C ASP A 8 18.56 -0.51 -9.94
N LEU A 9 17.92 -1.28 -9.04
CA LEU A 9 17.29 -0.73 -7.83
C LEU A 9 18.31 -0.11 -6.87
N ALA A 10 19.53 -0.65 -6.82
CA ALA A 10 20.59 -0.18 -5.94
C ALA A 10 21.08 1.25 -6.24
N THR A 11 20.78 1.78 -7.44
CA THR A 11 21.20 3.13 -7.87
C THR A 11 20.03 4.11 -7.96
N MET A 12 18.83 3.70 -7.55
CA MET A 12 17.66 4.57 -7.63
C MET A 12 17.73 5.72 -6.64
N THR A 13 17.31 6.91 -7.08
CA THR A 13 17.41 8.14 -6.30
C THR A 13 16.10 8.49 -5.57
N PRO A 14 16.15 9.38 -4.55
CA PRO A 14 14.95 9.90 -3.89
C PRO A 14 13.90 10.47 -4.84
N ASP A 15 14.34 11.20 -5.87
CA ASP A 15 13.41 11.85 -6.81
C ASP A 15 12.78 10.84 -7.77
N GLN A 16 13.49 9.75 -8.10
CA GLN A 16 12.92 8.63 -8.83
C GLN A 16 11.91 7.85 -7.97
N ALA A 17 12.20 7.65 -6.68
CA ALA A 17 11.26 7.02 -5.74
C ALA A 17 9.98 7.86 -5.57
N CYS A 18 10.11 9.18 -5.51
CA CYS A 18 8.99 10.11 -5.33
C CYS A 18 8.13 10.31 -6.57
N ARG A 19 8.53 9.80 -7.74
CA ARG A 19 7.76 9.90 -8.99
C ARG A 19 6.70 8.81 -9.06
N HIS A 20 5.69 8.92 -8.21
CA HIS A 20 4.61 7.93 -8.11
C HIS A 20 3.65 8.00 -9.32
N PRO A 21 3.23 6.87 -9.92
CA PRO A 21 2.47 6.86 -11.17
C PRO A 21 1.03 7.38 -11.03
N ASN A 22 0.39 7.19 -9.87
CA ASN A 22 -1.05 7.42 -9.69
C ASN A 22 -1.40 8.55 -8.72
N TRP A 23 -0.45 8.99 -7.89
CA TRP A 23 -0.75 9.84 -6.74
C TRP A 23 0.34 10.90 -6.57
N SER A 24 -0.04 12.08 -6.11
CA SER A 24 0.90 13.09 -5.60
C SER A 24 0.81 13.08 -4.08
N MET A 25 1.88 12.65 -3.43
CA MET A 25 1.92 12.43 -1.97
C MET A 25 3.20 13.02 -1.37
N GLY A 26 3.27 13.10 -0.04
CA GLY A 26 4.49 13.50 0.65
C GLY A 26 5.68 12.59 0.32
N ARG A 27 6.91 13.11 0.48
CA ARG A 27 8.13 12.37 0.09
C ARG A 27 8.30 11.06 0.86
N LYS A 28 8.03 11.04 2.18
CA LYS A 28 8.15 9.85 3.03
C LYS A 28 7.27 8.70 2.54
N ILE A 29 5.97 8.95 2.38
CA ILE A 29 5.02 7.93 1.90
C ILE A 29 5.30 7.52 0.45
N SER A 30 5.82 8.43 -0.38
CA SER A 30 6.23 8.07 -1.75
C SER A 30 7.40 7.09 -1.76
N VAL A 31 8.41 7.28 -0.89
CA VAL A 31 9.50 6.30 -0.72
C VAL A 31 8.98 4.98 -0.16
N ASP A 32 8.13 5.01 0.87
CA ASP A 32 7.53 3.80 1.43
C ASP A 32 6.69 3.02 0.40
N SER A 33 6.01 3.72 -0.51
CA SER A 33 5.30 3.10 -1.63
C SER A 33 6.29 2.44 -2.61
N ALA A 34 7.39 3.14 -2.93
CA ALA A 34 8.42 2.63 -3.83
C ALA A 34 9.11 1.35 -3.31
N THR A 35 9.28 1.21 -2.00
CA THR A 35 9.86 0.03 -1.32
C THR A 35 8.83 -1.02 -0.90
N MET A 36 7.54 -0.74 -1.08
CA MET A 36 6.42 -1.47 -0.47
C MET A 36 6.42 -1.55 1.06
N MET A 37 7.25 -0.76 1.76
CA MET A 37 7.13 -0.61 3.21
C MET A 37 5.75 -0.06 3.60
N ASN A 38 5.17 0.83 2.79
CA ASN A 38 3.81 1.35 3.02
C ASN A 38 2.80 0.20 3.10
N LYS A 39 2.88 -0.76 2.16
CA LYS A 39 2.00 -1.93 2.14
C LYS A 39 2.31 -2.89 3.30
N GLY A 40 3.56 -2.96 3.76
CA GLY A 40 3.95 -3.69 4.96
C GLY A 40 3.33 -3.11 6.24
N LEU A 41 3.34 -1.78 6.40
CA LEU A 41 2.67 -1.10 7.51
C LEU A 41 1.15 -1.28 7.45
N GLU A 42 0.55 -1.17 6.26
CA GLU A 42 -0.89 -1.45 6.06
C GLU A 42 -1.25 -2.91 6.34
N TYR A 43 -0.35 -3.87 6.08
CA TYR A 43 -0.53 -5.27 6.46
C TYR A 43 -0.59 -5.43 7.98
N ILE A 44 0.34 -4.80 8.70
CA ILE A 44 0.36 -4.78 10.17
C ILE A 44 -0.94 -4.14 10.70
N GLU A 45 -1.33 -3.00 10.16
CA GLU A 45 -2.54 -2.27 10.54
C GLU A 45 -3.81 -3.11 10.31
N ALA A 46 -3.97 -3.70 9.12
CA ALA A 46 -5.12 -4.52 8.79
C ALA A 46 -5.24 -5.75 9.69
N ARG A 47 -4.11 -6.39 10.04
CA ARG A 47 -4.11 -7.51 10.98
C ARG A 47 -4.59 -7.12 12.36
N TRP A 48 -4.26 -5.92 12.84
CA TRP A 48 -4.79 -5.39 14.10
C TRP A 48 -6.26 -4.98 13.98
N LEU A 49 -6.62 -4.19 12.97
CA LEU A 49 -7.98 -3.65 12.79
C LEU A 49 -9.04 -4.74 12.63
N PHE A 50 -8.71 -5.81 11.90
CA PHE A 50 -9.66 -6.87 11.57
C PHE A 50 -9.42 -8.17 12.35
N ASN A 51 -8.46 -8.17 13.27
CA ASN A 51 -8.04 -9.37 14.03
C ASN A 51 -7.78 -10.57 13.10
N ALA A 52 -7.09 -10.32 11.99
CA ALA A 52 -6.84 -11.33 10.96
C ALA A 52 -5.59 -12.15 11.29
N SER A 53 -5.61 -13.44 10.96
CA SER A 53 -4.42 -14.30 10.91
C SER A 53 -3.61 -14.08 9.63
N ALA A 54 -2.35 -14.50 9.61
CA ALA A 54 -1.52 -14.45 8.39
C ALA A 54 -2.16 -15.20 7.21
N SER A 55 -2.79 -16.36 7.47
CA SER A 55 -3.50 -17.15 6.46
C SER A 55 -4.75 -16.48 5.89
N GLN A 56 -5.27 -15.45 6.55
CA GLN A 56 -6.43 -14.68 6.10
C GLN A 56 -6.03 -13.39 5.34
N MET A 57 -4.73 -13.15 5.16
CA MET A 57 -4.21 -11.96 4.50
C MET A 57 -3.53 -12.32 3.18
N GLU A 58 -3.84 -11.56 2.13
CA GLU A 58 -3.24 -11.70 0.82
C GLU A 58 -2.82 -10.32 0.30
N VAL A 59 -1.53 -10.15 -0.03
CA VAL A 59 -1.01 -8.90 -0.61
C VAL A 59 -0.92 -9.05 -2.11
N LEU A 60 -1.59 -8.15 -2.83
CA LEU A 60 -1.62 -8.12 -4.30
C LEU A 60 -1.15 -6.76 -4.81
N ILE A 61 -0.40 -6.77 -5.92
CA ILE A 61 -0.08 -5.57 -6.67
C ILE A 61 -1.22 -5.32 -7.67
N HIS A 62 -1.91 -4.21 -7.50
CA HIS A 62 -2.91 -3.71 -8.44
C HIS A 62 -2.46 -2.33 -9.00
N PRO A 63 -1.79 -2.31 -10.17
CA PRO A 63 -1.17 -1.11 -10.75
C PRO A 63 -2.08 0.10 -10.93
N GLN A 64 -3.37 -0.14 -11.21
CA GLN A 64 -4.31 0.91 -11.59
C GLN A 64 -4.88 1.64 -10.38
N SER A 65 -4.73 1.09 -9.17
CA SER A 65 -5.26 1.66 -7.92
C SER A 65 -6.77 1.99 -7.95
N VAL A 66 -7.55 1.31 -8.80
CA VAL A 66 -9.01 1.48 -8.90
C VAL A 66 -9.72 0.58 -7.89
N ILE A 67 -9.26 -0.67 -7.75
CA ILE A 67 -9.67 -1.53 -6.63
C ILE A 67 -8.80 -1.17 -5.43
N HIS A 68 -9.42 -0.71 -4.35
CA HIS A 68 -8.70 -0.25 -3.16
C HIS A 68 -8.39 -1.37 -2.17
N SER A 69 -9.26 -2.38 -2.08
CA SER A 69 -9.04 -3.67 -1.39
C SER A 69 -10.22 -4.61 -1.63
N MET A 70 -10.10 -5.86 -1.19
CA MET A 70 -11.09 -6.92 -1.38
C MET A 70 -11.27 -7.76 -0.12
N VAL A 71 -12.44 -8.36 0.05
CA VAL A 71 -12.75 -9.31 1.13
C VAL A 71 -13.33 -10.57 0.49
N ARG A 72 -12.72 -11.72 0.80
CA ARG A 72 -13.19 -13.05 0.41
C ARG A 72 -14.05 -13.65 1.53
N TYR A 73 -15.27 -14.04 1.20
CA TYR A 73 -16.23 -14.67 2.12
C TYR A 73 -16.12 -16.19 2.06
N GLN A 74 -16.70 -16.87 3.07
CA GLN A 74 -16.60 -18.32 3.23
C GLN A 74 -17.26 -19.12 2.09
N ASP A 75 -18.20 -18.51 1.38
CA ASP A 75 -18.87 -19.07 0.20
C ASP A 75 -18.05 -18.93 -1.10
N GLY A 76 -16.86 -18.31 -1.02
CA GLY A 76 -15.99 -18.03 -2.17
C GLY A 76 -16.31 -16.71 -2.86
N SER A 77 -17.35 -15.98 -2.44
CA SER A 77 -17.67 -14.65 -2.96
C SER A 77 -16.58 -13.64 -2.60
N VAL A 78 -16.32 -12.71 -3.50
CA VAL A 78 -15.36 -11.61 -3.28
C VAL A 78 -16.10 -10.29 -3.47
N LEU A 79 -16.05 -9.45 -2.43
CA LEU A 79 -16.47 -8.06 -2.53
C LEU A 79 -15.23 -7.18 -2.64
N ALA A 80 -15.22 -6.32 -3.65
CA ALA A 80 -14.18 -5.35 -3.90
C ALA A 80 -14.76 -3.94 -3.78
N GLN A 81 -14.03 -3.02 -3.14
CA GLN A 81 -14.38 -1.60 -3.18
C GLN A 81 -13.57 -0.91 -4.27
N LEU A 82 -14.30 -0.29 -5.21
CA LEU A 82 -13.74 0.44 -6.34
C LEU A 82 -14.06 1.92 -6.24
N GLY A 83 -13.18 2.76 -6.78
CA GLY A 83 -13.39 4.20 -6.88
C GLY A 83 -12.29 4.90 -7.65
N GLU A 84 -12.51 6.19 -7.91
CA GLU A 84 -11.41 7.08 -8.28
C GLU A 84 -10.39 7.12 -7.12
N PRO A 85 -9.07 7.17 -7.41
CA PRO A 85 -8.03 7.33 -6.40
C PRO A 85 -8.13 8.73 -5.76
N ASP A 86 -9.05 8.90 -4.81
CA ASP A 86 -9.33 10.15 -4.12
C ASP A 86 -9.71 9.91 -2.65
N MET A 87 -8.92 10.50 -1.74
CA MET A 87 -9.08 10.33 -0.29
C MET A 87 -10.40 10.90 0.26
N ARG A 88 -11.10 11.77 -0.48
CA ARG A 88 -12.40 12.28 -0.03
C ARG A 88 -13.44 11.18 0.10
N THR A 89 -13.37 10.11 -0.69
CA THR A 89 -14.29 8.96 -0.59
C THR A 89 -14.16 8.22 0.75
N PRO A 90 -12.98 7.70 1.15
CA PRO A 90 -12.83 7.02 2.43
C PRO A 90 -13.06 7.97 3.63
N ILE A 91 -12.64 9.24 3.56
CA ILE A 91 -12.89 10.21 4.64
C ILE A 91 -14.40 10.49 4.82
N ALA A 92 -15.14 10.69 3.72
CA ALA A 92 -16.59 10.87 3.81
C ALA A 92 -17.29 9.63 4.36
N HIS A 93 -16.78 8.44 4.04
CA HIS A 93 -17.34 7.20 4.57
C HIS A 93 -17.15 7.09 6.09
N THR A 94 -15.96 7.36 6.61
CA THR A 94 -15.71 7.30 8.06
C THR A 94 -16.53 8.33 8.83
N MET A 95 -16.72 9.53 8.28
CA MET A 95 -17.52 10.60 8.91
C MET A 95 -19.03 10.32 8.92
N ALA A 96 -19.54 9.56 7.95
CA ALA A 96 -20.98 9.36 7.77
C ALA A 96 -21.47 7.96 8.14
N TRP A 97 -20.57 7.02 8.42
CA TRP A 97 -20.91 5.63 8.71
C TRP A 97 -21.98 5.53 9.83
N PRO A 98 -23.01 4.69 9.69
CA PRO A 98 -23.24 3.69 8.64
C PRO A 98 -23.92 4.23 7.36
N ASN A 99 -24.23 5.53 7.32
CA ASN A 99 -24.85 6.19 6.17
C ASN A 99 -23.80 6.59 5.12
N ARG A 100 -24.26 7.23 4.05
CA ARG A 100 -23.42 7.83 3.01
C ARG A 100 -23.74 9.31 2.87
N VAL A 101 -22.71 10.11 2.58
CA VAL A 101 -22.81 11.53 2.24
C VAL A 101 -22.08 11.81 0.94
N ASN A 102 -22.41 12.93 0.29
CA ASN A 102 -21.71 13.36 -0.91
C ASN A 102 -20.27 13.77 -0.57
N SER A 103 -19.28 13.09 -1.16
CA SER A 103 -17.85 13.39 -1.00
C SER A 103 -17.30 14.42 -2.00
N GLY A 104 -18.09 14.76 -3.03
CA GLY A 104 -17.66 15.61 -4.15
C GLY A 104 -16.67 14.93 -5.12
N VAL A 105 -16.48 13.60 -4.99
CA VAL A 105 -15.66 12.79 -5.91
C VAL A 105 -16.49 12.43 -7.15
N LYS A 106 -15.84 12.41 -8.32
CA LYS A 106 -16.51 12.02 -9.56
C LYS A 106 -16.83 10.52 -9.55
N PRO A 107 -17.95 10.08 -10.16
CA PRO A 107 -18.19 8.66 -10.37
C PRO A 107 -17.11 8.03 -11.24
N LEU A 108 -16.75 6.78 -10.91
CA LEU A 108 -15.83 5.98 -11.72
C LEU A 108 -16.44 5.70 -13.10
N ASP A 109 -15.68 5.97 -14.16
CA ASP A 109 -16.10 5.74 -15.54
C ASP A 109 -15.47 4.46 -16.09
N PHE A 110 -16.22 3.35 -16.06
CA PHE A 110 -15.76 2.04 -16.51
C PHE A 110 -15.37 2.01 -17.99
N CYS A 111 -15.98 2.85 -18.84
CA CYS A 111 -15.68 2.90 -20.27
C CYS A 111 -14.31 3.54 -20.56
N LYS A 112 -13.74 4.26 -19.58
CA LYS A 112 -12.39 4.84 -19.66
C LYS A 112 -11.31 3.95 -19.05
N LEU A 113 -11.71 2.87 -18.36
CA LEU A 113 -10.76 1.91 -17.80
C LEU A 113 -10.27 0.97 -18.90
N SER A 114 -8.95 0.80 -19.01
CA SER A 114 -8.35 -0.09 -20.00
C SER A 114 -8.29 -1.54 -19.52
N ALA A 115 -7.78 -1.77 -18.31
CA ALA A 115 -7.64 -3.09 -17.71
C ALA A 115 -7.53 -2.99 -16.19
N LEU A 116 -7.95 -4.06 -15.49
CA LEU A 116 -7.65 -4.28 -14.07
C LEU A 116 -6.74 -5.50 -13.98
N THR A 117 -5.50 -5.30 -13.56
CA THR A 117 -4.49 -6.37 -13.49
C THR A 117 -4.05 -6.62 -12.07
N PHE A 118 -3.64 -7.86 -11.78
CA PHE A 118 -3.16 -8.29 -10.48
C PHE A 118 -1.86 -9.09 -10.65
N ALA A 119 -0.94 -8.91 -9.72
CA ALA A 119 0.28 -9.70 -9.63
C ALA A 119 0.65 -9.94 -8.16
N ALA A 120 1.32 -11.06 -7.89
CA ALA A 120 1.95 -11.28 -6.59
C ALA A 120 3.16 -10.33 -6.43
N PRO A 121 3.45 -9.86 -5.19
CA PRO A 121 4.69 -9.13 -4.93
C PRO A 121 5.90 -10.07 -5.04
N ASP A 122 7.00 -9.53 -5.54
CA ASP A 122 8.31 -10.17 -5.56
C ASP A 122 9.09 -9.74 -4.32
N TYR A 123 9.40 -10.67 -3.41
CA TYR A 123 10.10 -10.37 -2.17
C TYR A 123 11.59 -10.06 -2.34
N ASP A 124 12.21 -10.48 -3.45
CA ASP A 124 13.59 -10.07 -3.77
C ASP A 124 13.62 -8.60 -4.20
N ARG A 125 12.54 -8.12 -4.83
CA ARG A 125 12.32 -6.71 -5.15
C ARG A 125 11.88 -5.88 -3.95
N TYR A 126 11.06 -6.46 -3.08
CA TYR A 126 10.39 -5.77 -1.97
C TYR A 126 10.73 -6.38 -0.61
N PRO A 127 12.01 -6.38 -0.19
CA PRO A 127 12.42 -6.97 1.08
C PRO A 127 11.77 -6.28 2.29
N CYS A 128 11.46 -4.98 2.19
CA CYS A 128 10.74 -4.25 3.24
C CYS A 128 9.35 -4.82 3.55
N LEU A 129 8.63 -5.31 2.54
CA LEU A 129 7.33 -5.95 2.75
C LEU A 129 7.50 -7.24 3.58
N LYS A 130 8.51 -8.05 3.25
CA LYS A 130 8.84 -9.27 3.99
C LYS A 130 9.23 -8.96 5.44
N LEU A 131 10.06 -7.94 5.67
CA LEU A 131 10.45 -7.49 7.02
C LEU A 131 9.23 -7.07 7.86
N ALA A 132 8.24 -6.40 7.26
CA ALA A 132 7.02 -6.03 7.97
C ALA A 132 6.17 -7.23 8.37
N MET A 133 6.05 -8.22 7.48
CA MET A 133 5.35 -9.47 7.78
C MET A 133 6.04 -10.25 8.91
N GLU A 134 7.38 -10.36 8.85
CA GLU A 134 8.18 -11.02 9.90
C GLU A 134 8.13 -10.28 11.23
N ALA A 135 8.14 -8.94 11.22
CA ALA A 135 8.04 -8.14 12.43
C ALA A 135 6.68 -8.33 13.14
N PHE A 136 5.58 -8.48 12.38
CA PHE A 136 4.27 -8.75 12.97
C PHE A 136 4.28 -10.06 13.77
N GLU A 137 4.88 -11.13 13.24
CA GLU A 137 4.96 -12.43 13.90
C GLU A 137 5.80 -12.39 15.20
N GLN A 138 6.75 -11.46 15.30
CA GLN A 138 7.54 -11.22 16.51
C GLN A 138 6.81 -10.34 17.55
N GLY A 139 5.69 -9.73 17.18
CA GLY A 139 4.86 -8.93 18.08
C GLY A 139 5.18 -7.44 18.09
N GLN A 140 4.52 -6.74 19.03
CA GLN A 140 4.43 -5.27 19.02
C GLN A 140 5.79 -4.58 19.02
N ALA A 141 6.72 -5.01 19.90
CA ALA A 141 8.04 -4.39 20.00
C ALA A 141 8.81 -4.42 18.66
N ALA A 142 8.71 -5.51 17.89
CA ALA A 142 9.33 -5.62 16.58
C ALA A 142 8.69 -4.67 15.56
N THR A 143 7.35 -4.58 15.53
CA THR A 143 6.64 -3.63 14.64
C THR A 143 6.93 -2.16 14.99
N THR A 144 7.03 -1.83 16.27
CA THR A 144 7.44 -0.49 16.73
C THR A 144 8.87 -0.16 16.31
N ALA A 145 9.80 -1.08 16.52
CA ALA A 145 11.19 -0.91 16.12
C ALA A 145 11.32 -0.76 14.59
N LEU A 146 10.58 -1.56 13.81
CA LEU A 146 10.55 -1.47 12.35
C LEU A 146 10.08 -0.10 11.87
N ASN A 147 8.95 0.41 12.42
CA ASN A 147 8.45 1.73 12.02
C ASN A 147 9.48 2.83 12.34
N ALA A 148 10.05 2.82 13.55
CA ALA A 148 11.05 3.80 13.96
C ALA A 148 12.31 3.76 13.10
N ALA A 149 12.83 2.55 12.82
CA ALA A 149 13.97 2.37 11.93
C ALA A 149 13.65 2.88 10.51
N ASN A 150 12.49 2.54 9.97
CA ASN A 150 12.07 2.98 8.65
C ASN A 150 11.99 4.51 8.54
N GLU A 151 11.48 5.21 9.56
CA GLU A 151 11.45 6.68 9.54
C GLU A 151 12.84 7.30 9.39
N ILE A 152 13.83 6.79 10.14
CA ILE A 152 15.21 7.27 10.06
C ILE A 152 15.86 6.87 8.72
N THR A 153 15.66 5.64 8.26
CA THR A 153 16.20 5.16 6.99
C THR A 153 15.65 5.96 5.80
N VAL A 154 14.34 6.24 5.77
CA VAL A 154 13.74 7.04 4.71
C VAL A 154 14.24 8.48 4.77
N ALA A 155 14.38 9.07 5.96
CA ALA A 155 14.94 10.42 6.10
C ALA A 155 16.39 10.48 5.58
N ALA A 156 17.22 9.49 5.90
CA ALA A 156 18.59 9.39 5.42
C ALA A 156 18.65 9.22 3.89
N PHE A 157 17.82 8.33 3.32
CA PHE A 157 17.72 8.15 1.86
C PHE A 157 17.28 9.44 1.16
N LEU A 158 16.24 10.11 1.67
CA LEU A 158 15.75 11.40 1.13
C LEU A 158 16.81 12.51 1.19
N ALA A 159 17.70 12.46 2.18
CA ALA A 159 18.84 13.35 2.35
C ALA A 159 20.09 12.89 1.57
N GLN A 160 20.00 11.82 0.77
CA GLN A 160 21.10 11.23 -0.02
C GLN A 160 22.30 10.81 0.84
N GLN A 161 22.04 10.35 2.06
CA GLN A 161 23.06 9.85 2.99
C GLN A 161 23.28 8.33 2.87
N ILE A 162 22.31 7.63 2.27
CA ILE A 162 22.32 6.22 1.92
C ILE A 162 21.65 6.02 0.56
#